data_AF-A8LZY8-F1
#
_entry.id   AF-A8LZY8-F1
#
_cell.length_a   1.000
_cell.length_b   1.000
_cell.length_c   1.000
_cell.angle_alpha   90.00
_cell.angle_beta   90.00
_cell.angle_gamma   90.00
#
_symmetry.space_group_name_H-M   'P 1'
#
loop_
_entity.id
_entity.type
_entity.pdbx_description
1 polymer ?
#
loop_
_entity_poly.entity_id
_entity_poly.type
_entity_poly.pdbx_seq_one_letter_code
_entity_poly.pdbx_strand_id
1 'polypeptide(L)'
;MAHLTRDEILARKTGKGIATLPDGSTVGIRSLTRNEILVSNDKATLTDRDNFIIATGMTSPRMTEEDVAAWGASGDAGDLVAVSEQIAKLSGLLSGADKEAMQTFRDGSND
;
A
#
# COMPACT_ATOMS: atom_id res chain seq x y z
N MET A 1 -10.48 8.26 25.48
CA MET A 1 -10.62 8.45 24.03
C MET A 1 -12.10 8.35 23.68
N ALA A 2 -12.64 9.24 22.84
CA ALA A 2 -14.01 9.11 22.38
C ALA A 2 -14.13 7.95 21.38
N HIS A 3 -15.20 7.17 21.47
CA HIS A 3 -15.49 6.12 20.50
C HIS A 3 -16.04 6.72 19.21
N LEU A 4 -15.67 6.13 18.07
CA LEU A 4 -16.22 6.53 16.76
C LEU A 4 -17.70 6.16 16.66
N THR A 5 -18.49 7.01 16.01
CA THR A 5 -19.86 6.73 15.60
C THR A 5 -19.91 5.80 14.38
N ARG A 6 -21.10 5.24 14.09
CA ARG A 6 -21.34 4.43 12.89
C ARG A 6 -20.95 5.17 11.61
N ASP A 7 -21.38 6.41 11.47
CA ASP A 7 -21.18 7.18 10.25
C ASP A 7 -19.71 7.55 10.06
N GLU A 8 -19.00 7.84 11.16
CA GLU A 8 -17.55 8.06 11.14
C GLU A 8 -16.78 6.80 10.72
N ILE A 9 -17.23 5.61 11.11
CA ILE A 9 -16.64 4.33 10.66
C ILE A 9 -16.86 4.16 9.15
N LEU A 10 -18.07 4.40 8.66
CA LEU A 10 -18.42 4.23 7.24
C LEU A 10 -17.77 5.29 6.32
N ALA A 11 -17.46 6.48 6.84
CA ALA A 11 -16.82 7.55 6.08
C ALA A 11 -15.28 7.45 6.00
N ARG A 12 -14.65 6.49 6.70
CA ARG A 12 -13.18 6.37 6.69
C ARG A 12 -12.66 6.06 5.29
N LYS A 13 -11.62 6.79 4.89
CA LYS A 13 -10.93 6.61 3.60
C LYS A 13 -9.67 5.77 3.79
N THR A 14 -9.21 5.16 2.69
CA THR A 14 -7.91 4.50 2.63
C THR A 14 -6.78 5.51 2.86
N GLY A 15 -5.70 5.05 3.50
CA GLY A 15 -4.49 5.85 3.68
C GLY A 15 -3.88 6.18 2.32
N LYS A 16 -3.22 7.33 2.20
CA LYS A 16 -2.49 7.73 0.98
C LYS A 16 -1.02 7.93 1.30
N GLY A 17 -0.16 7.73 0.31
CA GLY A 17 1.27 7.92 0.45
C GLY A 17 1.98 7.98 -0.89
N ILE A 18 3.30 7.85 -0.82
CA ILE A 18 4.21 7.86 -1.97
C ILE A 18 5.11 6.63 -1.84
N ALA A 19 5.38 5.96 -2.96
CA ALA A 19 6.47 4.99 -3.07
C ALA A 19 7.63 5.63 -3.82
N THR A 20 8.85 5.43 -3.31
CA THR A 20 10.08 5.87 -3.96
C THR A 20 10.72 4.69 -4.66
N LEU A 21 11.01 4.84 -5.95
CA LEU A 21 11.68 3.84 -6.77
C LEU A 21 13.20 3.86 -6.54
N PRO A 22 13.93 2.79 -6.89
CA PRO A 22 15.38 2.70 -6.75
C PRO A 22 16.17 3.85 -7.41
N ASP A 23 15.66 4.39 -8.51
CA ASP A 23 16.26 5.54 -9.23
C ASP A 23 15.98 6.91 -8.56
N GLY A 24 15.24 6.91 -7.45
CA GLY A 24 14.85 8.11 -6.71
C GLY A 24 13.58 8.79 -7.22
N SER A 25 12.97 8.29 -8.29
CA SER A 25 11.67 8.77 -8.76
C SER A 25 10.54 8.29 -7.83
N THR A 26 9.33 8.86 -7.98
CA THR A 26 8.24 8.60 -7.04
C THR A 26 6.90 8.41 -7.72
N VAL A 27 6.05 7.58 -7.10
CA VAL A 27 4.66 7.34 -7.52
C VAL A 27 3.69 7.51 -6.36
N GLY A 28 2.51 8.04 -6.64
CA GLY A 28 1.45 8.19 -5.65
C GLY A 28 0.72 6.87 -5.42
N ILE A 29 0.48 6.50 -4.17
CA ILE A 29 -0.17 5.24 -3.79
C ILE A 29 -1.24 5.43 -2.70
N ARG A 30 -2.05 4.39 -2.48
CA ARG A 30 -2.99 4.28 -1.37
C ARG A 30 -2.94 2.91 -0.72
N SER A 31 -3.45 2.82 0.51
CA SER A 31 -3.74 1.54 1.14
C SER A 31 -4.85 0.80 0.38
N LEU A 32 -4.78 -0.52 0.42
CA LEU A 32 -5.82 -1.41 -0.08
C LEU A 32 -6.87 -1.64 1.00
N THR A 33 -8.10 -1.85 0.56
CA THR A 33 -9.21 -2.29 1.41
C THR A 33 -9.11 -3.79 1.67
N ARG A 34 -9.82 -4.28 2.70
CA ARG A 34 -9.86 -5.71 3.01
C ARG A 34 -10.32 -6.56 1.83
N ASN A 35 -11.32 -6.10 1.08
CA ASN A 35 -11.84 -6.83 -0.07
C ASN A 35 -10.81 -6.89 -1.21
N GLU A 36 -10.11 -5.79 -1.49
CA GLU A 36 -9.05 -5.78 -2.51
C GLU A 36 -7.92 -6.78 -2.14
N ILE A 37 -7.56 -6.88 -0.86
CA ILE A 37 -6.58 -7.88 -0.42
C ILE A 37 -7.08 -9.31 -0.63
N LEU A 38 -8.35 -9.59 -0.35
CA LEU A 38 -8.92 -10.92 -0.60
C LEU A 38 -8.89 -11.25 -2.10
N VAL A 39 -9.29 -10.31 -2.96
CA VAL A 39 -9.19 -10.48 -4.42
C VAL A 39 -7.75 -10.72 -4.87
N SER A 40 -6.77 -10.02 -4.26
CA SER A 40 -5.34 -10.25 -4.57
C SER A 40 -4.88 -11.66 -4.20
N ASN A 41 -5.41 -12.24 -3.12
CA ASN A 41 -5.04 -13.57 -2.67
C ASN A 41 -5.64 -14.68 -3.54
N ASP A 42 -6.73 -14.36 -4.26
CA ASP A 42 -7.39 -15.28 -5.20
C ASP A 42 -6.71 -15.31 -6.58
N LYS A 43 -5.67 -14.48 -6.80
CA LYS A 43 -4.88 -14.48 -8.04
C LYS A 43 -4.06 -15.77 -8.15
N ALA A 44 -3.99 -16.32 -9.36
CA ALA A 44 -3.41 -17.65 -9.61
C ALA A 44 -1.89 -17.71 -9.43
N THR A 45 -1.19 -16.60 -9.69
CA THR A 45 0.26 -16.51 -9.57
C THR A 45 0.67 -15.35 -8.68
N LEU A 46 1.88 -15.43 -8.13
CA LEU A 46 2.47 -14.32 -7.36
C LEU A 46 2.62 -13.06 -8.21
N THR A 47 2.94 -13.22 -9.50
CA THR A 47 3.04 -12.11 -10.45
C THR A 47 1.69 -11.42 -10.65
N ASP A 48 0.62 -12.19 -10.88
CA ASP A 48 -0.73 -11.61 -11.05
C ASP A 48 -1.22 -10.93 -9.77
N ARG A 49 -0.85 -11.48 -8.61
CA ARG A 49 -1.11 -10.87 -7.31
C ARG A 49 -0.42 -9.52 -7.16
N ASP A 50 0.87 -9.43 -7.47
CA ASP A 50 1.62 -8.18 -7.38
C ASP A 50 1.12 -7.14 -8.38
N ASN A 51 0.86 -7.55 -9.63
CA ASN A 51 0.29 -6.68 -10.66
C ASN A 51 -1.05 -6.08 -10.20
N PHE A 52 -1.92 -6.90 -9.61
CA PHE A 52 -3.18 -6.44 -9.04
C PHE A 52 -2.98 -5.45 -7.89
N ILE A 53 -2.08 -5.76 -6.95
CA ILE A 53 -1.80 -4.89 -5.79
C ILE A 53 -1.32 -3.52 -6.26
N ILE A 54 -0.37 -3.48 -7.20
CA ILE A 54 0.23 -2.26 -7.73
C ILE A 54 -0.81 -1.47 -8.52
N ALA A 55 -1.50 -2.09 -9.49
CA ALA A 55 -2.51 -1.40 -10.31
C ALA A 55 -3.64 -0.81 -9.46
N THR A 56 -4.08 -1.55 -8.44
CA THR A 56 -5.16 -1.11 -7.53
C THR A 56 -4.70 -0.03 -6.56
N GLY A 57 -3.48 -0.14 -6.06
CA GLY A 57 -2.90 0.75 -5.05
C GLY A 57 -2.26 2.02 -5.62
N MET A 58 -1.82 2.02 -6.87
CA MET A 58 -1.29 3.22 -7.53
C MET A 58 -2.39 4.24 -7.84
N THR A 59 -2.07 5.50 -7.59
CA THR A 59 -2.99 6.63 -7.78
C THR A 59 -2.44 7.67 -8.75
N SER A 60 -1.12 7.74 -8.93
CA SER A 60 -0.46 8.61 -9.89
C SER A 60 0.93 8.06 -10.28
N PRO A 61 1.17 7.68 -11.54
CA PRO A 61 0.17 7.51 -12.59
C PRO A 61 -0.85 6.41 -12.23
N ARG A 62 -2.02 6.42 -12.88
CA ARG A 62 -2.94 5.28 -12.82
C ARG A 62 -2.51 4.26 -13.87
N MET A 63 -2.43 3.00 -13.49
CA MET A 63 -1.98 1.90 -14.34
C MET A 63 -2.98 0.74 -14.25
N THR A 64 -3.19 0.02 -15.35
CA THR A 64 -3.92 -1.25 -15.34
C THR A 64 -2.98 -2.41 -14.95
N GLU A 65 -3.53 -3.60 -14.71
CA GLU A 65 -2.71 -4.80 -14.45
C GLU A 65 -1.80 -5.11 -15.66
N GLU A 66 -2.27 -4.87 -16.88
CA GLU A 66 -1.49 -5.05 -18.11
C GLU A 66 -0.35 -4.04 -18.24
N ASP A 67 -0.58 -2.77 -17.88
CA ASP A 67 0.49 -1.75 -17.86
C ASP A 67 1.58 -2.14 -16.86
N VAL A 68 1.19 -2.62 -15.67
CA VAL A 68 2.14 -3.07 -14.64
C VAL A 68 2.88 -4.33 -15.09
N ALA A 69 2.20 -5.27 -15.74
CA ALA A 69 2.84 -6.45 -16.31
C ALA A 69 3.88 -6.08 -17.38
N ALA A 70 3.57 -5.13 -18.26
CA ALA A 70 4.50 -4.61 -19.25
C ALA A 70 5.71 -3.91 -18.61
N TRP A 71 5.46 -3.15 -17.53
CA TRP A 71 6.52 -2.54 -16.73
C TRP A 71 7.42 -3.60 -16.08
N GLY A 72 6.85 -4.62 -15.43
CA GLY A 72 7.61 -5.71 -14.82
C GLY A 72 8.39 -6.58 -15.82
N ALA A 73 7.94 -6.65 -17.08
CA ALA A 73 8.62 -7.39 -18.13
C ALA A 73 9.82 -6.64 -18.75
N SER A 74 9.88 -5.31 -18.60
CA SER A 74 10.88 -4.45 -19.26
C SER A 74 11.74 -3.62 -18.30
N GLY A 75 11.25 -3.38 -17.09
CA GLY A 75 11.92 -2.61 -16.05
C GLY A 75 12.68 -3.48 -15.05
N ASP A 76 13.31 -2.81 -14.08
CA ASP A 76 14.03 -3.47 -13.01
C ASP A 76 13.06 -4.10 -12.01
N ALA A 77 13.34 -5.35 -11.61
CA ALA A 77 12.49 -6.07 -10.65
C ALA A 77 12.35 -5.33 -9.30
N GLY A 78 13.33 -4.49 -8.95
CA GLY A 78 13.32 -3.68 -7.73
C GLY A 78 12.23 -2.61 -7.69
N ASP A 79 11.77 -2.14 -8.85
CA ASP A 79 10.76 -1.09 -8.93
C ASP A 79 9.40 -1.56 -8.40
N LEU A 80 8.93 -2.70 -8.93
CA LEU A 80 7.63 -3.27 -8.55
C LEU A 80 7.64 -3.70 -7.08
N VAL A 81 8.76 -4.23 -6.59
CA VAL A 81 8.95 -4.57 -5.17
C VAL A 81 8.83 -3.34 -4.29
N ALA A 82 9.49 -2.23 -4.64
CA ALA A 82 9.42 -0.99 -3.85
C ALA A 82 7.98 -0.46 -3.73
N VAL A 83 7.21 -0.53 -4.83
CA VAL A 83 5.82 -0.08 -4.85
C VAL A 83 4.91 -1.03 -4.08
N SER A 84 5.01 -2.34 -4.30
CA SER A 84 4.15 -3.33 -3.65
C SER A 84 4.39 -3.40 -2.14
N GLU A 85 5.64 -3.31 -1.69
CA GLU A 85 5.99 -3.27 -0.27
C GLU A 85 5.43 -2.02 0.42
N GLN A 86 5.55 -0.85 -0.21
CA GLN A 86 5.03 0.37 0.37
C GLN A 86 3.48 0.37 0.44
N ILE A 87 2.81 -0.20 -0.56
CA ILE A 87 1.35 -0.42 -0.52
C ILE A 87 1.00 -1.39 0.62
N ALA A 88 1.76 -2.48 0.78
CA ALA A 88 1.56 -3.45 1.86
C ALA A 88 1.77 -2.82 3.25
N LYS A 89 2.79 -1.95 3.39
CA LYS A 89 3.04 -1.17 4.62
C LYS A 89 1.85 -0.27 4.95
N LEU A 90 1.37 0.52 3.99
CA LEU A 90 0.20 1.40 4.16
C LEU A 90 -1.08 0.63 4.47
N SER A 91 -1.18 -0.60 3.97
CA SER A 91 -2.33 -1.48 4.19
C SER A 91 -2.28 -2.25 5.52
N GLY A 92 -1.22 -2.08 6.30
CA GLY A 92 -1.04 -2.77 7.59
C GLY A 92 -0.78 -4.27 7.42
N LEU A 93 -0.19 -4.69 6.30
CA LEU A 93 0.04 -6.10 5.98
C LEU A 93 1.45 -6.59 6.31
N LEU A 94 2.41 -5.67 6.52
CA LEU A 94 3.76 -6.03 6.92
C LEU A 94 3.81 -6.31 8.42
N SER A 95 4.31 -7.50 8.78
CA SER A 95 4.56 -7.91 10.16
C SER A 95 5.63 -7.00 10.79
N GLY A 96 5.19 -6.06 11.62
CA GLY A 96 6.06 -5.07 12.27
C GLY A 96 5.63 -3.62 12.10
N ALA A 97 4.62 -3.32 11.25
CA ALA A 97 4.04 -1.97 11.13
C ALA A 97 3.48 -1.43 12.46
N ASP A 98 3.09 -2.33 13.38
CA ASP A 98 2.66 -1.99 14.74
C ASP A 98 3.77 -1.39 15.63
N LYS A 99 5.06 -1.56 15.28
CA LYS A 99 6.16 -1.05 16.11
C LYS A 99 6.51 0.41 15.82
N GLU A 100 6.34 0.89 14.60
CA GLU A 100 6.61 2.31 14.26
C GLU A 100 5.50 3.24 14.74
N ALA A 101 4.23 2.79 14.70
CA ALA A 101 3.10 3.56 15.23
C ALA A 101 3.17 3.73 16.76
N MET A 102 3.84 2.83 17.49
CA MET A 102 4.05 2.95 18.94
C MET A 102 5.14 3.95 19.33
N GLN A 103 6.07 4.31 18.44
CA GLN A 103 7.13 5.27 18.77
C GLN A 103 6.62 6.71 18.83
N THR A 104 5.63 7.08 18.00
CA THR A 104 5.06 8.44 18.00
C THR A 104 4.18 8.77 19.21
N PHE A 105 3.81 7.78 20.04
CA PHE A 105 2.99 8.02 21.25
C PHE A 105 3.79 8.07 22.55
N ARG A 106 5.11 7.80 22.54
CA ARG A 106 5.90 7.72 23.78
C ARG A 106 6.74 8.97 24.08
N ASP A 107 6.85 9.92 23.15
CA ASP A 107 7.70 11.11 23.31
C ASP A 107 6.93 12.37 23.78
N GLY A 108 5.96 12.18 24.66
CA GLY A 108 5.08 13.24 25.15
C GLY A 108 4.63 13.01 26.58
N SER A 109 5.57 12.81 27.50
CA SER A 109 5.37 13.00 28.94
C SER A 109 6.71 13.27 29.59
N ASN A 110 7.11 14.54 29.62
CA ASN A 110 8.16 15.03 30.51
C ASN A 110 7.57 16.23 31.29
N ASP A 111 7.65 16.13 32.61
CA ASP A 111 7.13 16.96 33.72
C ASP A 111 5.61 16.96 34.00
#